data_AF-A0A8H4FJC1-F1
#
_entry.id   AF-A0A8H4FJC1-F1
#
_cell.length_a   1.000
_cell.length_b   1.000
_cell.length_c   1.000
_cell.angle_alpha   90.00
_cell.angle_beta   90.00
_cell.angle_gamma   90.00
#
_symmetry.space_group_name_H-M   'P 1'
#
loop_
_entity.id
_entity.type
_entity.pdbx_description
1 polymer ?
#
loop_
_entity_poly.entity_id
_entity_poly.type
_entity_poly.pdbx_seq_one_letter_code
_entity_poly.pdbx_strand_id
1 'polypeptide(L)'
;MPPHFAAAAGTTALRESYTRIFSSIQLVIKFSIDEIVVMSQDWAFARTTAEGTKTMLATQESEEHANQELFIMKKEGGSWKIARYAFSTMKPLVQNGIRRS
;
A
#
# COMPACT_ATOMS: atom_id res chain seq x y z
N MET A 1 -6.82 -0.84 1.25
CA MET A 1 -7.41 -1.56 0.10
C MET A 1 -7.22 -0.73 -1.15
N PRO A 2 -7.18 -1.33 -2.36
CA PRO A 2 -7.07 -0.56 -3.60
C PRO A 2 -8.23 0.45 -3.76
N PRO A 3 -8.03 1.51 -4.57
CA PRO A 3 -9.11 2.44 -4.90
C PRO A 3 -10.38 1.71 -5.35
N HIS A 4 -11.54 2.29 -5.00
CA HIS A 4 -12.87 1.74 -5.30
C HIS A 4 -13.29 0.48 -4.52
N PHE A 5 -12.46 -0.01 -3.60
CA PHE A 5 -12.84 -1.07 -2.66
C PHE A 5 -13.11 -0.52 -1.26
N ALA A 6 -14.06 -1.13 -0.55
CA ALA A 6 -14.29 -0.86 0.86
C ALA A 6 -13.02 -1.15 1.69
N ALA A 7 -12.85 -0.44 2.80
CA ALA A 7 -11.76 -0.70 3.73
C ALA A 7 -11.91 -2.08 4.37
N ALA A 8 -10.82 -2.84 4.45
CA ALA A 8 -10.73 -4.05 5.25
C ALA A 8 -10.39 -3.65 6.69
N ALA A 9 -11.31 -3.89 7.63
CA ALA A 9 -11.17 -3.52 9.03
C ALA A 9 -11.02 -4.78 9.91
N GLY A 10 -10.01 -4.79 10.78
CA GLY A 10 -9.70 -5.91 11.65
C GLY A 10 -8.81 -6.97 10.99
N THR A 11 -8.15 -7.77 11.82
CA THR A 11 -7.12 -8.74 11.41
C THR A 11 -7.65 -9.85 10.51
N THR A 12 -8.88 -10.33 10.75
CA THR A 12 -9.51 -11.37 9.91
C THR A 12 -9.74 -10.88 8.49
N ALA A 13 -10.45 -9.76 8.32
CA ALA A 13 -10.75 -9.19 7.00
C ALA A 13 -9.47 -8.78 6.24
N LEU A 14 -8.46 -8.27 6.97
CA LEU A 14 -7.15 -7.96 6.38
C LEU A 14 -6.45 -9.22 5.86
N ARG A 15 -6.44 -10.29 6.65
CA ARG A 15 -5.82 -11.57 6.26
C ARG A 15 -6.49 -12.12 5.01
N GLU A 16 -7.82 -12.22 4.99
CA GLU A 16 -8.57 -12.71 3.83
C GLU A 16 -8.29 -11.87 2.58
N SER A 17 -8.26 -10.54 2.73
CA SER A 17 -7.98 -9.62 1.62
C SER A 17 -6.58 -9.85 1.04
N TYR A 18 -5.54 -9.91 1.88
CA TYR A 18 -4.17 -10.13 1.41
C TYR A 18 -3.95 -11.54 0.86
N THR A 19 -4.56 -12.57 1.46
CA THR A 19 -4.52 -13.93 0.90
C THR A 19 -5.08 -13.96 -0.53
N ARG A 20 -6.23 -13.31 -0.77
CA ARG A 20 -6.83 -13.23 -2.12
C ARG A 20 -5.99 -12.40 -3.10
N ILE A 21 -5.41 -11.29 -2.63
CA ILE A 21 -4.54 -10.46 -3.46
C ILE A 21 -3.33 -11.28 -3.90
N PHE A 22 -2.60 -11.87 -2.96
CA PHE A 22 -1.37 -12.61 -3.27
C PHE A 22 -1.59 -13.97 -3.93
N SER A 23 -2.81 -14.53 -3.88
CA SER A 23 -3.16 -15.67 -4.72
C SER A 23 -3.29 -15.31 -6.21
N SER A 24 -3.43 -14.01 -6.52
CA SER A 24 -3.65 -13.52 -7.88
C SER A 24 -2.43 -12.80 -8.45
N ILE A 25 -1.71 -12.04 -7.63
CA ILE A 25 -0.57 -11.22 -8.07
C ILE A 25 0.71 -11.51 -7.29
N GLN A 26 1.84 -11.33 -7.96
CA GLN A 26 3.15 -11.20 -7.34
C GLN A 26 3.56 -9.72 -7.34
N LEU A 27 4.14 -9.26 -6.23
CA LEU A 27 4.73 -7.92 -6.11
C LEU A 27 6.22 -8.06 -5.82
N VAL A 28 7.04 -7.47 -6.69
CA VAL A 28 8.48 -7.29 -6.47
C VAL A 28 8.72 -5.79 -6.42
N ILE A 29 8.69 -5.24 -5.21
CA ILE A 29 8.71 -3.79 -4.97
C ILE A 29 9.75 -3.42 -3.93
N LYS A 30 10.28 -2.20 -4.05
CA LYS A 30 11.17 -1.57 -3.09
C LYS A 30 10.46 -0.40 -2.44
N PHE A 31 10.55 -0.31 -1.12
CA PHE A 31 10.03 0.81 -0.35
C PHE A 31 11.14 1.86 -0.12
N SER A 32 10.77 3.13 -0.21
CA SER A 32 11.57 4.27 0.22
C SER A 32 10.81 5.03 1.30
N ILE A 33 11.46 5.35 2.42
CA ILE A 33 10.86 6.10 3.51
C ILE A 33 11.10 7.59 3.25
N ASP A 34 10.02 8.35 3.10
CA ASP A 34 10.09 9.79 2.85
C ASP A 34 10.12 10.57 4.17
N GLU A 35 9.29 10.18 5.13
CA GLU A 35 9.26 10.80 6.46
C GLU A 35 8.72 9.86 7.53
N ILE A 36 9.16 10.11 8.77
CA ILE A 36 8.59 9.53 9.99
C ILE A 36 8.42 10.66 10.98
N VAL A 37 7.22 10.83 11.52
CA VAL A 37 6.90 11.86 12.50
C VAL A 37 6.23 11.23 13.71
N VAL A 38 6.86 11.39 14.88
CA VAL A 38 6.27 11.02 16.17
C VAL A 38 5.40 12.18 16.64
N MET A 39 4.09 11.97 16.67
CA MET A 39 3.11 13.00 17.02
C MET A 39 2.85 13.04 18.54
N SER A 40 3.01 11.90 19.21
CA SER A 40 2.89 11.78 20.67
C SER A 40 3.61 10.51 21.17
N GLN A 41 3.56 10.25 22.48
CA GLN A 41 4.15 9.07 23.10
C GLN A 41 3.75 7.74 22.42
N ASP A 42 2.49 7.65 21.96
CA ASP A 42 1.90 6.42 21.44
C ASP A 42 1.45 6.52 19.98
N TRP A 43 1.64 7.66 19.31
CA TRP A 43 1.22 7.85 17.92
C TRP A 43 2.33 8.45 17.04
N ALA A 44 2.46 7.89 15.85
CA ALA A 44 3.35 8.37 14.81
C ALA A 44 2.70 8.16 13.43
N PHE A 45 3.23 8.83 12.41
CA PHE A 45 2.95 8.46 11.03
C PHE A 45 4.26 8.29 10.25
N ALA A 46 4.18 7.52 9.17
CA ALA A 46 5.24 7.44 8.17
C ALA A 46 4.64 7.58 6.78
N ARG A 47 5.33 8.32 5.91
CA ARG A 47 5.05 8.35 4.47
C ARG A 47 6.14 7.60 3.73
N THR A 48 5.73 6.77 2.78
CA THR A 48 6.65 6.03 1.93
C THR A 48 6.21 6.11 0.48
N THR A 49 7.12 5.70 -0.40
CA THR A 49 6.81 5.30 -1.76
C THR A 49 7.19 3.84 -1.96
N ALA A 50 6.44 3.13 -2.82
CA ALA A 50 6.74 1.76 -3.21
C ALA A 50 6.70 1.60 -4.73
N GLU A 51 7.85 1.27 -5.29
CA GLU A 51 8.05 1.15 -6.73
C GLU A 51 8.60 -0.22 -7.11
N GLY A 52 8.23 -0.72 -8.28
CA GLY A 52 8.71 -1.99 -8.81
C GLY A 52 7.75 -2.60 -9.81
N THR A 53 7.58 -3.91 -9.73
CA THR A 53 6.79 -4.68 -10.70
C THR A 53 5.66 -5.43 -10.01
N LYS A 54 4.47 -5.37 -10.62
CA LYS A 54 3.34 -6.24 -10.32
C LYS A 54 3.15 -7.22 -11.46
N THR A 55 3.10 -8.50 -11.16
CA THR A 55 2.88 -9.58 -12.13
C THR A 55 1.58 -10.30 -11.84
N MET A 56 0.73 -10.46 -12.85
CA MET A 56 -0.47 -11.30 -12.76
C MET A 56 -0.07 -12.75 -12.89
N LEU A 57 -0.38 -13.59 -11.90
CA LEU A 57 0.07 -14.99 -11.89
C LEU A 57 -0.61 -15.84 -12.98
N ALA A 58 -1.88 -15.59 -13.27
CA ALA A 58 -2.63 -16.36 -14.27
C ALA A 58 -2.14 -16.11 -15.71
N THR A 59 -1.76 -14.88 -16.05
CA THR A 59 -1.34 -14.50 -17.42
C THR A 59 0.16 -14.34 -17.58
N GLN A 60 0.91 -14.25 -16.46
CA GLN A 60 2.33 -13.88 -16.41
C GLN A 60 2.65 -12.48 -16.96
N GLU A 61 1.62 -11.67 -17.21
CA GLU A 61 1.79 -10.29 -17.63
C GLU A 61 2.26 -9.43 -16.46
N SER A 62 3.19 -8.52 -16.74
CA SER A 62 3.77 -7.63 -15.74
C SER A 62 3.52 -6.17 -16.10
N GLU A 63 3.31 -5.35 -15.08
CA GLU A 63 3.22 -3.91 -15.21
C GLU A 63 3.99 -3.18 -14.11
N GLU A 64 4.37 -1.94 -14.40
CA GLU A 64 4.96 -1.05 -13.40
C GLU A 64 4.00 -0.83 -12.23
N HIS A 65 4.55 -0.93 -11.03
CA HIS A 65 3.91 -0.58 -9.77
C HIS A 65 4.58 0.68 -9.22
N ALA A 66 3.79 1.70 -8.90
CA ALA A 66 4.27 2.92 -8.25
C ALA A 66 3.14 3.48 -7.37
N ASN A 67 3.35 3.47 -6.06
CA ASN A 67 2.41 3.98 -5.06
C ASN A 67 3.11 4.89 -4.05
N GLN A 68 2.32 5.80 -3.48
CA GLN A 68 2.64 6.52 -2.25
C GLN A 68 1.76 5.98 -1.13
N GLU A 69 2.32 5.83 0.06
CA GLU A 69 1.64 5.25 1.21
C GLU A 69 1.67 6.15 2.44
N LEU A 70 0.62 6.05 3.25
CA LEU A 70 0.53 6.62 4.59
C LEU A 70 0.27 5.52 5.60
N PHE A 71 1.17 5.41 6.58
CA PHE A 71 1.04 4.54 7.73
C PHE A 71 0.74 5.39 8.96
N ILE A 72 -0.37 5.10 9.63
CA ILE A 72 -0.63 5.61 10.98
C ILE A 72 -0.23 4.51 11.95
N MET A 73 0.73 4.82 12.81
CA MET A 73 1.32 3.90 13.76
C MET A 73 0.79 4.19 15.16
N LYS A 74 0.49 3.12 15.90
CA LYS A 74 0.12 3.19 17.32
C LYS A 74 1.05 2.28 18.12
N LYS A 75 1.53 2.77 19.26
CA LYS A 75 2.29 1.95 20.21
C LYS A 75 1.33 1.11 21.04
N GLU A 76 1.54 -0.20 21.05
CA GLU A 76 0.75 -1.17 21.82
C GLU A 76 1.68 -2.16 22.51
N GLY A 77 1.59 -2.29 23.84
CA GLY A 77 2.48 -3.18 24.60
C GLY A 77 3.97 -2.83 24.40
N GLY A 78 4.28 -1.54 24.28
CA GLY A 78 5.63 -1.04 24.05
C GLY A 78 6.14 -1.13 22.60
N SER A 79 5.40 -1.79 21.69
CA SER A 79 5.79 -1.98 20.30
C SER A 79 4.96 -1.14 19.34
N TRP A 80 5.59 -0.55 18.33
CA TRP A 80 4.87 0.15 17.26
C TRP A 80 4.17 -0.85 16.33
N LYS A 81 2.88 -0.61 16.07
CA LYS A 81 2.08 -1.39 15.12
C LYS A 81 1.37 -0.47 14.15
N ILE A 82 1.01 -1.01 12.99
CA ILE A 82 0.19 -0.29 11.99
C ILE A 82 -1.25 -0.26 12.50
N ALA A 83 -1.72 0.94 12.84
CA ALA A 83 -3.11 1.17 13.22
C ALA A 83 -3.98 1.41 12.00
N ARG A 84 -3.51 2.22 11.03
CA ARG A 84 -4.20 2.48 9.76
C ARG A 84 -3.18 2.52 8.63
N TYR A 85 -3.64 2.16 7.44
CA TYR A 85 -2.84 2.16 6.22
C TYR A 85 -3.71 2.60 5.04
N ALA A 86 -3.19 3.52 4.25
CA ALA A 86 -3.77 3.94 2.98
C ALA A 86 -2.66 4.12 1.95
N PHE A 87 -3.02 4.00 0.67
CA PHE A 87 -2.12 4.26 -0.44
C PHE A 87 -2.87 4.83 -1.63
N SER A 88 -2.15 5.51 -2.51
CA SER A 88 -2.64 5.95 -3.81
C SER A 88 -1.58 5.70 -4.87
N THR A 89 -2.02 5.55 -6.13
CA THR A 89 -1.09 5.35 -7.23
C THR A 89 -0.36 6.64 -7.57
N MET A 90 0.93 6.53 -7.87
CA MET A 90 1.74 7.58 -8.48
C MET A 90 1.82 7.42 -9.99
N LYS A 91 1.19 6.38 -10.56
CA LYS A 91 1.14 6.19 -12.00
C LYS A 91 0.42 7.37 -12.65
N PRO A 92 0.89 7.83 -13.82
CA PRO A 92 0.23 8.90 -14.55
C PRO A 92 -1.24 8.57 -14.83
N LEU A 93 -2.08 9.60 -14.81
CA LEU A 93 -3.44 9.47 -15.29
C LEU A 93 -3.39 9.28 -16.81
N VAL A 94 -3.85 8.12 -17.29
CA VAL A 94 -4.05 7.87 -18.71
C VAL A 94 -5.55 7.94 -18.97
N GLN A 95 -5.99 9.02 -19.63
CA GLN A 95 -7.39 9.23 -19.98
C GLN A 95 -7.51 9.31 -21.50
N ASN A 96 -8.35 8.46 -22.10
CA ASN A 96 -8.54 8.36 -23.55
C ASN A 96 -7.23 8.14 -24.33
N GLY A 97 -6.29 7.38 -23.78
CA GLY A 97 -4.98 7.14 -24.40
C GLY A 97 -3.99 8.31 -24.29
N ILE A 98 -4.38 9.42 -23.65
CA ILE A 98 -3.51 10.58 -23.42
C ILE A 98 -2.98 10.53 -21.98
N ARG A 99 -1.66 10.49 -21.84
CA ARG A 99 -0.96 10.63 -20.56
C ARG A 99 -1.04 12.08 -20.11
N ARG A 100 -1.62 12.35 -18.94
CA ARG A 100 -1.62 13.68 -18.31
C ARG A 100 -0.64 13.67 -17.14
N SER A 101 0.20 14.71 -17.08
CA SER A 101 1.12 15.01 -15.98
C SER A 101 0.39 15.69 -14.83
#